data_AF-A0A2J8BUM4-F1
#
_entry.id   AF-A0A2J8BUM4-F1
#
_cell.length_a   1.000
_cell.length_b   1.000
_cell.length_c   1.000
_cell.angle_alpha   90.00
_cell.angle_beta   90.00
_cell.angle_gamma   90.00
#
_symmetry.space_group_name_H-M   'P 1'
#
loop_
_entity.id
_entity.type
_entity.pdbx_description
1 polymer ?
#
loop_
_entity_poly.entity_id
_entity_poly.type
_entity_poly.pdbx_seq_one_letter_code
_entity_poly.pdbx_strand_id
1 'polypeptide(L)'
;MARPASQALKHYQRALATWPKDELRPQVQFAEFLKRGVEKRLAAGAATPAAEQKELAQVNALYSLAEDRYAKRFPLGPKISKPQSQPTYFKDLLRELEEAPSRTWLQSMSKRLSGMFRWE
;
A
#
# COMPACT_ATOMS: atom_id res chain seq x y z
N MET A 1 -23.98 -6.27 29.11
CA MET A 1 -23.78 -4.85 28.73
C MET A 1 -22.96 -4.81 27.45
N ALA A 2 -23.52 -4.31 26.34
CA ALA A 2 -22.78 -4.18 25.09
C ALA A 2 -21.66 -3.13 25.27
N ARG A 3 -20.43 -3.49 24.94
CA ARG A 3 -19.26 -2.61 25.08
C ARG A 3 -19.44 -1.40 24.15
N PRO A 4 -19.24 -0.15 24.61
CA PRO A 4 -19.28 1.00 23.72
C PRO A 4 -18.24 0.82 22.61
N ALA A 5 -18.64 1.09 21.36
CA ALA A 5 -17.76 0.93 20.21
C ALA A 5 -16.52 1.82 20.36
N SER A 6 -15.34 1.20 20.48
CA SER A 6 -14.06 1.90 20.69
C SER A 6 -13.84 3.00 19.65
N GLN A 7 -13.32 4.16 20.07
CA GLN A 7 -13.10 5.30 19.19
C GLN A 7 -12.07 4.96 18.11
N ALA A 8 -11.00 4.22 18.49
CA ALA A 8 -9.96 3.78 17.58
C ALA A 8 -10.51 2.96 16.39
N LEU A 9 -11.45 2.03 16.62
CA LEU A 9 -12.03 1.21 15.56
C LEU A 9 -12.75 2.05 14.51
N LYS A 10 -13.48 3.09 14.92
CA LYS A 10 -14.15 4.02 14.00
C LYS A 10 -13.13 4.76 13.12
N HIS A 11 -12.01 5.19 13.70
CA HIS A 11 -10.96 5.87 12.94
C HIS A 11 -10.22 4.93 11.99
N TYR A 12 -9.98 3.67 12.38
CA TYR A 12 -9.44 2.66 11.48
C TYR A 12 -10.35 2.41 10.28
N GLN A 13 -11.65 2.23 10.49
CA GLN A 13 -12.60 2.02 9.38
C GLN A 13 -12.58 3.17 8.38
N ARG A 14 -12.51 4.42 8.85
CA ARG A 14 -12.39 5.60 7.98
C ARG A 14 -11.06 5.65 7.23
N ALA A 15 -9.94 5.38 7.91
CA ALA A 15 -8.62 5.35 7.30
C ALA A 15 -8.52 4.28 6.21
N LEU A 16 -9.01 3.07 6.49
CA LEU A 16 -8.99 1.95 5.56
C LEU A 16 -9.91 2.16 4.36
N ALA A 17 -11.03 2.88 4.52
CA ALA A 17 -11.91 3.25 3.40
C ALA A 17 -11.24 4.21 2.40
N THR A 18 -10.25 4.99 2.85
CA THR A 18 -9.48 5.90 2.00
C THR A 18 -8.27 5.20 1.36
N TRP A 19 -7.95 3.99 1.79
CA TRP A 19 -6.74 3.29 1.32
C TRP A 19 -6.88 2.86 -0.15
N PRO A 20 -5.84 3.06 -0.99
CA PRO A 20 -5.89 2.67 -2.39
C PRO A 20 -6.02 1.15 -2.55
N LYS A 21 -6.66 0.73 -3.65
CA LYS A 21 -6.74 -0.68 -4.03
C LYS A 21 -5.40 -1.14 -4.61
N ASP A 22 -4.94 -2.32 -4.21
CA ASP A 22 -3.74 -2.94 -4.77
C ASP A 22 -4.13 -3.78 -5.99
N GLU A 23 -3.84 -3.27 -7.20
CA GLU A 23 -4.14 -3.96 -8.46
C GLU A 23 -3.19 -5.14 -8.72
N LEU A 24 -1.98 -5.13 -8.14
CA LEU A 24 -0.98 -6.17 -8.36
C LEU A 24 -1.32 -7.45 -7.61
N ARG A 25 -2.06 -7.34 -6.50
CA ARG A 25 -2.42 -8.46 -5.63
C ARG A 25 -3.91 -8.45 -5.32
N PRO A 26 -4.78 -8.70 -6.31
CA PRO A 26 -6.22 -8.65 -6.12
C PRO A 26 -6.72 -9.62 -5.04
N GLN A 27 -6.05 -10.75 -4.83
CA GLN A 27 -6.40 -11.78 -3.86
C GLN A 27 -6.19 -11.36 -2.39
N VAL A 28 -5.28 -10.42 -2.12
CA VAL A 28 -4.94 -9.99 -0.76
C VAL A 28 -4.86 -8.47 -0.72
N GLN A 29 -5.99 -7.85 -0.42
CA GLN A 29 -6.07 -6.42 -0.21
C GLN A 29 -5.65 -6.05 1.21
N PHE A 30 -4.74 -5.08 1.33
CA PHE A 30 -4.21 -4.62 2.61
C PHE A 30 -5.31 -4.13 3.55
N ALA A 31 -6.29 -3.39 3.02
CA ALA A 31 -7.40 -2.85 3.80
C ALA A 31 -8.24 -3.95 4.46
N GLU A 32 -8.54 -5.01 3.72
CA GLU A 32 -9.31 -6.17 4.20
C GLU A 32 -8.53 -6.96 5.25
N PHE A 33 -7.23 -7.18 5.03
CA PHE A 33 -6.37 -7.85 5.99
C PHE A 33 -6.28 -7.09 7.31
N LEU A 34 -6.02 -5.78 7.25
CA LEU A 34 -5.93 -4.94 8.44
C LEU A 34 -7.26 -4.88 9.19
N LYS A 35 -8.38 -4.75 8.48
CA LYS A 35 -9.72 -4.70 9.10
C LYS A 35 -9.94 -5.93 10.01
N ARG A 36 -9.66 -7.13 9.49
CA ARG A 36 -9.78 -8.39 10.25
C ARG A 36 -8.83 -8.44 11.45
N GLY A 37 -7.58 -7.99 11.27
CA GLY A 37 -6.58 -7.97 12.34
C GLY A 37 -6.95 -7.00 13.48
N VAL A 38 -7.42 -5.81 13.11
CA VAL A 38 -7.86 -4.77 14.05
C VAL A 38 -9.10 -5.22 14.81
N GLU A 39 -10.11 -5.76 14.14
CA GLU A 39 -11.31 -6.29 14.79
C GLU A 39 -10.97 -7.37 15.82
N LYS A 40 -10.11 -8.34 15.45
CA LYS A 40 -9.65 -9.39 16.35
C LYS A 40 -8.87 -8.83 17.55
N ARG A 41 -7.97 -7.87 17.32
CA ARG A 41 -7.11 -7.28 18.36
C ARG A 41 -7.92 -6.45 19.36
N LEU A 42 -8.84 -5.61 18.87
CA LEU A 42 -9.68 -4.80 19.74
C LEU A 42 -10.75 -5.62 20.47
N ALA A 43 -11.25 -6.71 19.87
CA ALA A 43 -12.10 -7.67 20.57
C ALA A 43 -11.37 -8.35 21.75
N ALA A 44 -10.07 -8.62 21.61
CA ALA A 44 -9.27 -9.32 22.61
C ALA A 44 -8.68 -8.42 23.72
N GLY A 45 -8.42 -7.12 23.48
CA GLY A 45 -7.48 -6.38 24.35
C GLY A 45 -7.71 -4.89 24.61
N ALA A 46 -8.76 -4.25 24.10
CA ALA A 46 -8.89 -2.78 24.23
C ALA A 46 -9.49 -2.29 25.57
N ALA A 47 -9.22 -2.97 26.70
CA ALA A 47 -9.92 -2.70 27.97
C ALA A 47 -9.27 -1.62 28.84
N THR A 48 -8.01 -1.26 28.58
CA THR A 48 -7.32 -0.23 29.35
C THR A 48 -7.18 1.07 28.56
N PRO A 49 -7.30 2.24 29.21
CA PRO A 49 -7.16 3.53 28.54
C PRO A 49 -5.77 3.71 27.90
N ALA A 50 -4.73 3.12 28.49
CA ALA A 50 -3.38 3.12 27.91
C ALA A 50 -3.28 2.33 26.60
N ALA A 51 -4.04 1.24 26.45
CA ALA A 51 -4.09 0.47 25.20
C ALA A 51 -4.83 1.25 24.11
N GLU A 52 -5.92 1.94 24.45
CA GLU A 52 -6.67 2.77 23.49
C GLU A 52 -5.83 3.93 22.95
N GLN A 53 -5.03 4.60 23.79
CA GLN A 53 -4.10 5.64 23.34
C GLN A 53 -3.06 5.10 22.33
N LYS A 54 -2.53 3.89 22.56
CA LYS A 54 -1.60 3.25 21.62
C LYS A 54 -2.26 2.93 20.28
N GLU A 55 -3.51 2.47 20.30
CA GLU A 55 -4.28 2.23 19.07
C GLU A 55 -4.54 3.54 18.31
N LEU A 56 -4.89 4.63 18.99
CA LEU A 56 -5.06 5.94 18.35
C LEU A 56 -3.75 6.45 17.71
N ALA A 57 -2.60 6.23 18.34
CA ALA A 57 -1.30 6.56 17.74
C ALA A 57 -1.03 5.76 16.46
N GLN A 58 -1.39 4.47 16.44
CA GLN A 58 -1.29 3.64 15.24
C GLN A 58 -2.23 4.11 14.11
N VAL A 59 -3.46 4.53 14.43
CA VAL A 59 -4.37 5.14 13.46
C VAL A 59 -3.75 6.42 12.86
N ASN A 60 -3.16 7.28 13.68
CA ASN A 60 -2.51 8.50 13.19
C ASN A 60 -1.33 8.20 12.25
N ALA A 61 -0.57 7.15 12.53
CA ALA A 61 0.47 6.68 11.63
C ALA A 61 -0.13 6.20 10.30
N LEU A 62 -1.24 5.45 10.35
CA LEU A 62 -1.95 4.98 9.16
C LEU A 62 -2.43 6.16 8.28
N TYR A 63 -3.06 7.18 8.87
CA TYR A 63 -3.43 8.40 8.13
C TYR A 63 -2.22 9.11 7.51
N SER A 64 -1.12 9.21 8.26
CA SER A 64 0.11 9.85 7.76
C SER A 64 0.70 9.12 6.55
N LEU A 65 0.56 7.78 6.51
CA LEU A 65 0.97 6.96 5.37
C LEU A 65 0.00 7.10 4.20
N ALA A 66 -1.32 7.04 4.44
CA ALA A 66 -2.33 7.19 3.40
C ALA A 66 -2.26 8.53 2.67
N GLU A 67 -1.88 9.60 3.37
CA GLU A 67 -1.73 10.94 2.82
C GLU A 67 -0.37 11.19 2.13
N ASP A 68 0.50 10.19 2.07
CA ASP A 68 1.89 10.30 1.61
C ASP A 68 2.66 11.45 2.28
N ARG A 69 2.36 11.72 3.56
CA ARG A 69 2.86 12.90 4.29
C ARG A 69 4.38 12.98 4.27
N TYR A 70 5.05 11.84 4.41
CA TYR A 70 6.51 11.77 4.46
C TYR A 70 7.17 11.91 3.09
N ALA A 71 6.53 11.39 2.03
CA ALA A 71 7.00 11.60 0.66
C ALA A 71 6.90 13.09 0.27
N LYS A 72 5.82 13.78 0.70
CA LYS A 72 5.65 15.22 0.50
C LYS A 72 6.63 16.06 1.30
N ARG A 73 6.88 15.67 2.56
CA ARG A 73 7.77 16.41 3.46
C ARG A 73 9.25 16.25 3.08
N PHE A 74 9.65 15.09 2.57
CA PHE A 74 11.02 14.77 2.22
C PHE A 74 11.10 14.33 0.75
N PRO A 75 10.98 15.29 -0.20
CA PRO A 75 11.01 14.94 -1.62
C PRO A 75 12.38 14.37 -1.99
N LEU A 76 12.37 13.30 -2.77
CA LEU A 76 13.60 12.66 -3.25
C LEU A 76 14.29 13.56 -4.29
N GLY A 77 15.60 13.74 -4.12
CA GLY A 77 16.40 14.53 -5.05
C GLY A 77 16.54 13.87 -6.43
N PRO A 78 16.83 14.67 -7.49
CA PRO A 78 16.93 14.17 -8.86
C PRO A 78 17.98 13.09 -9.03
N LYS A 79 19.09 13.16 -8.28
CA LYS A 79 20.18 12.18 -8.31
C LYS A 79 19.75 10.76 -7.92
N ILE A 80 18.77 10.64 -7.02
CA ILE A 80 18.25 9.33 -6.57
C ILE A 80 17.15 8.86 -7.54
N SER A 81 16.27 9.77 -7.97
CA SER A 81 15.15 9.44 -8.88
C SER A 81 15.54 9.18 -10.34
N LYS A 82 16.75 9.59 -10.75
CA LYS A 82 17.26 9.48 -12.13
C LYS A 82 18.71 8.99 -12.09
N PRO A 83 18.94 7.67 -12.05
CA PRO A 83 20.30 7.13 -12.03
C PRO A 83 21.02 7.49 -13.33
N GLN A 84 22.34 7.69 -13.26
CA GLN A 84 23.14 8.11 -14.42
C GLN A 84 23.14 7.07 -15.55
N SER A 85 23.08 5.78 -15.22
CA SER A 85 23.06 4.68 -16.19
C SER A 85 21.76 4.62 -17.01
N GLN A 86 20.62 4.96 -16.40
CA GLN A 86 19.32 4.95 -17.07
C GLN A 86 18.37 5.99 -16.44
N PRO A 87 18.34 7.23 -16.96
CA PRO A 87 17.54 8.31 -16.37
C PRO A 87 16.03 8.06 -16.36
N THR A 88 15.51 7.16 -17.20
CA THR A 88 14.09 6.80 -17.29
C THR A 88 13.68 5.58 -16.48
N TYR A 89 14.63 4.90 -15.81
CA TYR A 89 14.43 3.60 -15.18
C TYR A 89 13.15 3.50 -14.34
N PHE A 90 12.98 4.37 -13.33
CA PHE A 90 11.82 4.31 -12.45
C PHE A 90 10.49 4.66 -13.15
N LYS A 91 10.52 5.47 -14.21
CA LYS A 91 9.32 5.77 -15.02
C LYS A 91 8.90 4.55 -15.84
N ASP A 92 9.87 3.89 -16.46
CA ASP A 92 9.63 2.66 -17.22
C ASP A 92 9.11 1.56 -16.30
N LEU A 93 9.67 1.43 -15.10
CA LEU A 93 9.28 0.46 -14.08
C LEU A 93 7.85 0.70 -13.57
N LEU A 94 7.48 1.95 -13.28
CA LEU A 94 6.11 2.30 -12.88
C LEU A 94 5.10 1.97 -13.99
N ARG A 95 5.41 2.34 -15.24
CA ARG A 95 4.56 1.99 -16.39
C ARG A 95 4.39 0.48 -16.52
N GLU A 96 5.47 -0.29 -16.41
CA GLU A 96 5.38 -1.75 -16.47
C GLU A 96 4.53 -2.34 -15.34
N LEU A 97 4.59 -1.74 -14.15
CA LEU A 97 3.83 -2.14 -12.98
C LEU A 97 2.33 -1.86 -13.13
N GLU A 98 1.96 -0.69 -13.66
CA GLU A 98 0.57 -0.32 -13.97
C GLU A 98 -0.02 -1.16 -15.11
N GLU A 99 0.80 -1.49 -16.12
CA GLU A 99 0.37 -2.33 -17.23
C GLU A 99 0.25 -3.81 -16.83
N ALA A 100 0.98 -4.28 -15.81
CA ALA A 100 1.02 -5.68 -15.38
C ALA A 100 -0.35 -6.35 -15.09
N PRO A 101 -1.29 -5.74 -14.33
CA PRO A 101 -2.60 -6.34 -14.06
C PRO A 101 -3.48 -6.47 -15.32
N SER A 102 -3.33 -5.56 -16.29
CA SER A 102 -4.03 -5.61 -17.59
C SER A 102 -3.31 -6.44 -18.65
N ARG A 103 -2.01 -6.68 -18.48
CA ARG A 103 -1.20 -7.52 -19.38
C ARG A 103 -1.55 -8.96 -19.17
N THR A 104 -2.31 -9.51 -20.11
CA THR A 104 -2.52 -10.95 -20.22
C THR A 104 -1.16 -11.65 -20.19
N TRP A 105 -1.00 -12.66 -19.34
CA TRP A 105 0.21 -13.48 -19.14
C TRP A 105 0.95 -13.91 -20.43
N LEU A 106 0.25 -13.94 -21.58
CA LEU A 106 0.79 -14.21 -22.91
C LEU A 106 1.67 -13.09 -23.49
N GLN A 107 1.41 -11.81 -23.18
CA GLN A 107 2.22 -10.69 -23.67
C GLN A 107 3.58 -10.61 -22.98
N SER A 108 3.67 -10.94 -21.68
CA SER A 108 4.94 -11.02 -20.96
C SER A 108 5.81 -12.20 -21.45
N MET A 109 5.21 -13.32 -21.85
CA MET A 109 5.93 -14.38 -22.57
C MET A 109 6.40 -13.92 -23.95
N SER A 110 5.56 -13.22 -24.73
CA SER A 110 5.94 -12.75 -26.07
C SER A 110 7.13 -11.79 -26.07
N LYS A 111 7.25 -10.90 -25.07
CA LYS A 111 8.38 -9.98 -24.93
C LYS A 111 9.69 -10.67 -24.51
N ARG A 112 9.60 -11.75 -23.73
CA ARG A 112 10.78 -12.58 -23.40
C ARG A 112 11.26 -13.36 -24.63
N LEU A 113 10.34 -13.82 -25.49
CA LEU A 113 10.65 -14.43 -26.78
C LEU A 113 11.25 -13.40 -27.77
N SER A 114 10.68 -12.20 -27.90
CA SER A 114 11.20 -11.19 -28.83
C SER A 114 12.58 -10.63 -28.43
N GLY A 115 12.94 -10.63 -27.14
CA GLY A 115 14.28 -10.26 -26.67
C GLY A 115 15.35 -11.31 -26.91
N MET A 116 14.98 -12.58 -27.12
CA MET A 116 15.90 -13.65 -27.53
C MET A 116 16.18 -13.65 -29.03
N PHE A 117 15.24 -13.18 -29.85
CA PHE A 117 15.44 -13.00 -31.30
C PHE A 117 15.94 -11.58 -31.58
N ARG A 118 17.25 -11.37 -31.41
CA ARG A 118 17.94 -10.23 -32.02
C ARG A 118 18.19 -10.60 -33.48
N TRP A 119 17.42 -10.03 -34.41
CA TRP A 119 17.79 -10.05 -35.82
C TRP A 119 19.03 -9.17 -36.00
N GLU A 120 20.09 -9.73 -36.59
CA GLU A 120 21.17 -8.94 -37.22
C GLU A 120 20.72 -8.39 -38.57
#